data_AF-A0A8J4YJ25-F1
#
_entry.id   AF-A0A8J4YJ25-F1
#
_cell.length_a   1.000
_cell.length_b   1.000
_cell.length_c   1.000
_cell.angle_alpha   90.00
_cell.angle_beta   90.00
_cell.angle_gamma   90.00
#
_symmetry.space_group_name_H-M   'P 1'
#
loop_
_entity.id
_entity.type
_entity.pdbx_description
1 polymer ?
#
loop_
_entity_poly.entity_id
_entity_poly.type
_entity_poly.pdbx_seq_one_letter_code
_entity_poly.pdbx_strand_id
1 'polypeptide(L)'
;MSSRNVLPKVKCRVLDGSAVLWVLHWPANGTVRDFVVNFKQYIQQKLTSSDVYLVFDRYQNFSTKSTTRCNITTEASRVHRLALDTPLPLQKVVLTVSENKSQLMEIICEELTKDTTFHLDYTMTHKLVITSSNNTPVEISYEGVVIHREDMSTSHEEAGCIIVQQAVTVATECQVGVSVIAYDTDVFILLLHHYFERQLTSHMIMESPIHGRTVIDIQATVKQQQSIVDGLLSMHALSGCDTCACYFGIGKVRY
;
A
#
# COMPACT_ATOMS: atom_id res chain seq x y z
N MET A 1 -4.25 -14.07 -34.78
CA MET A 1 -5.40 -13.24 -34.35
C MET A 1 -5.00 -12.52 -33.08
N SER A 2 -4.72 -11.22 -33.17
CA SER A 2 -4.31 -10.39 -32.02
C SER A 2 -5.56 -9.93 -31.27
N SER A 3 -5.91 -10.65 -30.21
CA SER A 3 -6.80 -10.10 -29.19
C SER A 3 -5.97 -9.11 -28.39
N ARG A 4 -6.15 -7.81 -28.66
CA ARG A 4 -5.86 -6.79 -27.64
C ARG A 4 -6.86 -7.05 -26.51
N ASN A 5 -6.45 -7.85 -25.53
CA ASN A 5 -7.19 -7.99 -24.28
C ASN A 5 -7.32 -6.58 -23.70
N VAL A 6 -8.51 -6.00 -23.81
CA VAL A 6 -8.85 -4.78 -23.12
C VAL A 6 -8.73 -5.13 -21.64
N LEU A 7 -7.68 -4.63 -20.99
CA LEU A 7 -7.53 -4.77 -19.54
C LEU A 7 -8.85 -4.27 -18.91
N PRO A 8 -9.52 -5.07 -18.07
CA PRO A 8 -10.77 -4.68 -17.45
C PRO A 8 -10.61 -3.32 -16.76
N LYS A 9 -11.63 -2.47 -16.88
CA LYS A 9 -11.58 -1.11 -16.35
C LYS A 9 -11.48 -1.17 -14.82
N VAL A 10 -10.28 -0.98 -14.30
CA VAL A 10 -10.01 -0.80 -12.87
C VAL A 10 -10.78 0.44 -12.40
N LYS A 11 -11.53 0.28 -11.32
CA LYS A 11 -12.33 1.35 -10.70
C LYS A 11 -11.82 1.75 -9.33
N CYS A 12 -11.04 0.89 -8.69
CA CYS A 12 -10.42 1.14 -7.40
C CYS A 12 -8.94 0.78 -7.43
N ARG A 13 -8.10 1.61 -6.82
CA ARG A 13 -6.67 1.38 -6.61
C ARG A 13 -6.35 1.39 -5.13
N VAL A 14 -5.78 0.30 -4.62
CA VAL A 14 -5.25 0.21 -3.25
C VAL A 14 -3.74 0.30 -3.31
N LEU A 15 -3.15 1.29 -2.63
CA LEU A 15 -1.76 1.68 -2.76
C LEU A 15 -0.99 1.35 -1.48
N ASP A 16 0.14 0.66 -1.64
CA ASP A 16 1.19 0.63 -0.63
C ASP A 16 1.92 1.98 -0.62
N GLY A 17 1.50 2.87 0.28
CA GLY A 17 2.10 4.19 0.45
C GLY A 17 3.59 4.10 0.79
N SER A 18 4.01 3.10 1.58
CA SER A 18 5.41 2.89 1.94
C SER A 18 6.26 2.51 0.73
N ALA A 19 5.76 1.67 -0.17
CA ALA A 19 6.45 1.34 -1.41
C ALA A 19 6.47 2.53 -2.39
N VAL A 20 5.41 3.35 -2.41
CA VAL A 20 5.34 4.58 -3.24
C VAL A 20 6.45 5.57 -2.86
N LEU A 21 6.78 5.71 -1.56
CA LEU A 21 7.86 6.60 -1.10
C LEU A 21 9.24 6.29 -1.73
N TRP A 22 9.49 5.03 -2.09
CA TRP A 22 10.75 4.59 -2.68
C TRP A 22 10.86 4.89 -4.18
N VAL A 23 9.73 5.04 -4.88
CA VAL A 23 9.70 5.12 -6.34
C VAL A 23 9.41 6.52 -6.86
N LEU A 24 8.82 7.38 -6.04
CA LEU A 24 8.57 8.76 -6.40
C LEU A 24 9.88 9.54 -6.52
N HIS A 25 9.88 10.54 -7.41
CA HIS A 25 11.01 11.42 -7.59
C HIS A 25 11.34 12.13 -6.26
N TRP A 26 12.56 11.94 -5.79
CA TRP A 26 13.10 12.55 -4.58
C TRP A 26 13.86 13.84 -4.92
N PRO A 27 13.36 15.04 -4.57
CA PRO A 27 14.01 16.30 -4.89
C PRO A 27 15.36 16.46 -4.17
N ALA A 28 16.47 16.24 -4.87
CA ALA A 28 17.80 16.21 -4.25
C ALA A 28 18.21 17.53 -3.58
N ASN A 29 17.77 18.66 -4.11
CA ASN A 29 18.02 20.01 -3.57
C ASN A 29 16.73 20.71 -3.13
N GLY A 30 15.66 19.94 -2.91
CA GLY A 30 14.36 20.47 -2.51
C GLY A 30 14.09 20.38 -1.02
N THR A 31 12.87 20.71 -0.67
CA THR A 31 12.29 20.66 0.66
C THR A 31 11.33 19.48 0.80
N VAL A 32 10.89 19.20 2.03
CA VAL A 32 9.81 18.24 2.28
C VAL A 32 8.55 18.63 1.51
N ARG A 33 8.23 19.93 1.41
CA ARG A 33 7.10 20.44 0.63
C ARG A 33 7.18 20.01 -0.84
N ASP A 34 8.35 20.11 -1.46
CA ASP A 34 8.52 19.73 -2.88
C ASP A 34 8.22 18.24 -3.09
N PHE A 35 8.63 17.40 -2.14
CA PHE A 35 8.30 15.97 -2.19
C PHE A 35 6.80 15.71 -1.95
N VAL A 36 6.18 16.40 -1.00
CA VAL A 36 4.73 16.32 -0.76
C VAL A 36 3.94 16.72 -2.01
N VAL A 37 4.36 17.77 -2.73
CA VAL A 37 3.75 18.18 -3.99
C VAL A 37 3.84 17.06 -5.04
N ASN A 38 5.02 16.43 -5.20
CA ASN A 38 5.18 15.29 -6.10
C ASN A 38 4.26 14.12 -5.70
N PHE A 39 4.12 13.86 -4.40
CA PHE A 39 3.23 12.82 -3.88
C PHE A 39 1.76 13.13 -4.20
N LYS A 40 1.32 14.37 -4.00
CA LYS A 40 -0.05 14.80 -4.33
C LYS A 40 -0.35 14.69 -5.82
N GLN A 41 0.60 15.08 -6.67
CA GLN A 41 0.48 14.89 -8.13
C GLN A 41 0.35 13.41 -8.51
N TYR A 42 1.09 12.52 -7.83
CA TYR A 42 0.96 11.08 -8.03
C TYR A 42 -0.43 10.57 -7.67
N ILE A 43 -0.98 10.97 -6.52
CA ILE A 43 -2.34 10.59 -6.10
C ILE A 43 -3.40 11.16 -7.05
N GLN A 44 -3.27 12.43 -7.43
CA GLN A 44 -4.12 13.10 -8.41
C GLN A 44 -4.25 12.30 -9.71
N GLN A 45 -3.12 11.86 -10.27
CA GLN A 45 -3.13 11.09 -11.51
C GLN A 45 -3.96 9.81 -11.39
N LYS A 46 -3.99 9.17 -10.21
CA LYS A 46 -4.82 7.97 -9.98
C LYS A 46 -6.30 8.34 -9.81
N LEU A 47 -6.59 9.42 -9.08
CA LEU A 47 -7.95 9.94 -8.87
C LEU A 47 -8.65 10.39 -10.16
N THR A 48 -7.93 10.63 -11.26
CA THR A 48 -8.57 10.91 -12.56
C THR A 48 -9.41 9.75 -13.12
N SER A 49 -9.19 8.51 -12.64
CA SER A 49 -9.76 7.31 -13.28
C SER A 49 -10.33 6.26 -12.32
N SER A 50 -10.06 6.40 -11.02
CA SER A 50 -10.41 5.40 -10.02
C SER A 50 -10.43 5.99 -8.62
N ASP A 51 -11.21 5.38 -7.73
CA ASP A 51 -11.08 5.58 -6.29
C ASP A 51 -9.69 5.14 -5.82
N VAL A 52 -9.14 5.84 -4.84
CA VAL A 52 -7.79 5.59 -4.32
C VAL A 52 -7.85 5.29 -2.83
N TYR A 53 -7.27 4.16 -2.44
CA TYR A 53 -7.09 3.75 -1.05
C TYR A 53 -5.60 3.76 -0.75
N LEU A 54 -5.11 4.79 -0.07
CA LEU A 54 -3.71 4.95 0.31
C LEU A 54 -3.49 4.34 1.70
N VAL A 55 -2.64 3.32 1.77
CA VAL A 55 -2.35 2.61 3.02
C VAL A 55 -0.90 2.77 3.40
N PHE A 56 -0.66 3.16 4.64
CA PHE A 56 0.67 3.32 5.21
C PHE A 56 0.90 2.33 6.36
N ASP A 57 2.18 2.07 6.66
CA ASP A 57 2.57 1.29 7.84
C ASP A 57 2.15 1.99 9.15
N ARG A 58 1.79 1.19 10.16
CA ARG A 58 1.63 1.70 11.53
C ARG A 58 2.90 1.45 12.34
N TYR A 59 3.42 2.54 12.90
CA TYR A 59 4.61 2.53 13.74
C TYR A 59 4.20 2.57 15.22
N GLN A 60 3.78 1.42 15.76
CA GLN A 60 3.53 1.29 17.19
C GLN A 60 4.82 0.98 17.97
N ASN A 61 4.96 1.58 19.16
CA ASN A 61 6.18 1.45 19.99
C ASN A 61 6.40 0.03 20.53
N PHE A 62 5.33 -0.71 20.80
CA PHE A 62 5.37 -2.05 21.40
C PHE A 62 4.68 -3.06 20.50
N SER A 63 5.39 -3.50 19.47
CA SER A 63 4.89 -4.40 18.42
C SER A 63 5.87 -5.53 18.17
N THR A 64 5.39 -6.68 17.70
CA THR A 64 6.25 -7.76 17.19
C THR A 64 7.21 -7.28 16.08
N LYS A 65 6.88 -6.20 15.36
CA LYS A 65 7.78 -5.56 14.38
C LYS A 65 8.76 -4.54 14.96
N SER A 66 8.57 -4.04 16.18
CA SER A 66 9.54 -3.06 16.74
C SER A 66 10.92 -3.69 16.91
N THR A 67 10.99 -4.96 17.31
CA THR A 67 12.24 -5.73 17.44
C THR A 67 12.95 -5.95 16.10
N THR A 68 12.23 -6.28 15.02
CA THR A 68 12.84 -6.43 13.68
C THR A 68 13.29 -5.09 13.10
N ARG A 69 12.56 -3.99 13.36
CA ARG A 69 12.97 -2.63 12.99
C ARG A 69 14.27 -2.22 13.68
N CYS A 70 14.45 -2.53 14.96
CA CYS A 70 15.69 -2.27 15.70
C CYS A 70 16.91 -2.93 15.03
N ASN A 71 16.73 -4.12 14.45
CA ASN A 71 17.81 -4.84 13.75
C ASN A 71 18.16 -4.24 12.37
N ILE A 72 17.26 -3.46 11.76
CA ILE A 72 17.47 -2.78 10.47
C ILE A 72 18.13 -1.41 10.68
N THR A 73 17.87 -0.74 11.80
CA THR A 73 18.56 0.50 12.19
C THR A 73 20.02 0.26 12.52
N THR A 74 20.92 0.71 11.65
CA THR A 74 22.37 0.81 11.94
C THR A 74 22.63 1.86 13.03
N GLU A 75 23.67 1.65 13.85
CA GLU A 75 24.06 2.47 15.03
C GLU A 75 24.25 3.99 14.76
N ALA A 76 24.29 4.44 13.50
CA ALA A 76 24.46 5.85 13.10
C ALA A 76 23.17 6.50 12.53
N SER A 77 21.99 6.05 12.95
CA SER A 77 20.70 6.53 12.42
C SER A 77 20.29 7.87 13.05
N ARG A 78 20.63 9.00 12.41
CA ARG A 78 20.21 10.33 12.87
C ARG A 78 18.70 10.52 12.66
N VAL A 79 17.99 10.86 13.74
CA VAL A 79 16.62 11.35 13.66
C VAL A 79 16.64 12.81 13.19
N HIS A 80 15.92 13.10 12.12
CA HIS A 80 15.69 14.44 11.61
C HIS A 80 14.36 14.97 12.15
N ARG A 81 14.26 16.30 12.31
CA ARG A 81 12.97 16.98 12.52
C ARG A 81 12.49 17.44 11.17
N LEU A 82 11.52 16.72 10.60
CA LEU A 82 10.97 17.06 9.30
C LEU A 82 9.83 18.06 9.47
N ALA A 83 9.84 19.10 8.66
CA ALA A 83 8.72 20.01 8.43
C ALA A 83 8.73 20.45 6.97
N LEU A 84 7.63 21.02 6.47
CA LEU A 84 7.46 21.32 5.04
C LEU A 84 8.59 22.17 4.45
N ASP A 85 9.13 23.12 5.21
CA ASP A 85 10.20 24.03 4.81
C ASP A 85 11.62 23.47 5.06
N THR A 86 11.74 22.32 5.71
CA THR A 86 13.05 21.70 5.95
C THR A 86 13.66 21.16 4.65
N PRO A 87 14.98 21.32 4.45
CA PRO A 87 15.69 20.65 3.36
C PRO A 87 15.46 19.15 3.44
N LEU A 88 15.06 18.54 2.33
CA LEU A 88 14.74 17.12 2.29
C LEU A 88 16.02 16.30 2.44
N PRO A 89 16.19 15.51 3.53
CA PRO A 89 17.37 14.66 3.67
C PRO A 89 17.42 13.60 2.57
N LEU A 90 18.54 12.90 2.43
CA LEU A 90 18.66 11.82 1.45
C LEU A 90 17.57 10.75 1.67
N GLN A 91 16.96 10.26 0.58
CA GLN A 91 15.88 9.28 0.62
C GLN A 91 16.17 8.10 1.55
N LYS A 92 17.36 7.50 1.43
CA LYS A 92 17.76 6.38 2.29
C LYS A 92 17.75 6.75 3.77
N VAL A 93 18.24 7.94 4.13
CA VAL A 93 18.30 8.40 5.53
C VAL A 93 16.90 8.60 6.12
N VAL A 94 15.94 9.06 5.32
CA VAL A 94 14.55 9.22 5.77
C VAL A 94 13.84 7.87 5.85
N LEU A 95 13.93 7.05 4.78
CA LEU A 95 13.08 5.87 4.64
C LEU A 95 13.59 4.62 5.40
N THR A 96 14.87 4.56 5.81
CA THR A 96 15.38 3.44 6.63
C THR A 96 15.24 3.68 8.13
N VAL A 97 15.03 4.92 8.57
CA VAL A 97 14.84 5.25 9.98
C VAL A 97 13.34 5.38 10.26
N SER A 98 12.79 4.46 11.06
CA SER A 98 11.34 4.38 11.32
C SER A 98 10.74 5.71 11.77
N GLU A 99 11.43 6.45 12.64
CA GLU A 99 10.99 7.75 13.15
C GLU A 99 10.92 8.82 12.03
N ASN A 100 11.93 8.88 11.16
CA ASN A 100 11.96 9.83 10.04
C ASN A 100 10.89 9.50 9.01
N LYS A 101 10.72 8.20 8.71
CA LYS A 101 9.70 7.71 7.79
C LYS A 101 8.29 7.99 8.33
N SER A 102 8.05 7.75 9.62
CA SER A 102 6.78 8.04 10.28
C SER A 102 6.44 9.54 10.23
N GLN A 103 7.40 10.43 10.55
CA GLN A 103 7.21 11.87 10.42
C GLN A 103 6.84 12.30 8.99
N LEU A 104 7.55 11.78 7.99
CA LEU A 104 7.25 12.10 6.59
C LEU A 104 5.84 11.64 6.18
N MET A 105 5.45 10.42 6.60
CA MET A 105 4.13 9.88 6.32
C MET A 105 3.02 10.68 7.00
N GLU A 106 3.23 11.14 8.22
CA GLU A 106 2.29 12.00 8.95
C GLU A 106 2.09 13.33 8.22
N ILE A 107 3.18 14.00 7.80
CA ILE A 107 3.12 15.23 7.01
C ILE A 107 2.34 15.01 5.71
N ILE A 108 2.59 13.91 4.99
CA ILE A 108 1.86 13.60 3.75
C ILE A 108 0.36 13.40 4.03
N CYS A 109 0.02 12.64 5.07
CA CYS A 109 -1.38 12.40 5.43
C CYS A 109 -2.09 13.70 5.83
N GLU A 110 -1.41 14.56 6.60
CA GLU A 110 -1.93 15.86 7.01
C GLU A 110 -2.19 16.76 5.80
N GLU A 111 -1.23 16.88 4.88
CA GLU A 111 -1.34 17.71 3.67
C GLU A 111 -2.34 17.17 2.65
N LEU A 112 -2.61 15.86 2.63
CA LEU A 112 -3.67 15.27 1.84
C LEU A 112 -5.05 15.46 2.49
N THR A 113 -5.14 15.42 3.82
CA THR A 113 -6.42 15.49 4.54
C THR A 113 -6.90 16.92 4.77
N LYS A 114 -6.00 17.91 4.85
CA LYS A 114 -6.35 19.31 5.16
C LYS A 114 -6.44 20.23 3.94
N ASP A 115 -5.93 19.82 2.78
CA ASP A 115 -5.96 20.65 1.58
C ASP A 115 -7.32 20.59 0.86
N THR A 116 -8.18 21.53 1.22
CA THR A 116 -9.52 21.68 0.63
C THR A 116 -9.48 22.00 -0.86
N THR A 117 -8.44 22.68 -1.36
CA THR A 117 -8.31 22.98 -2.79
C THR A 117 -8.04 21.69 -3.56
N PHE A 118 -7.12 20.86 -3.05
CA PHE A 118 -6.88 19.53 -3.62
C PHE A 118 -8.14 18.65 -3.65
N HIS A 119 -8.99 18.71 -2.61
CA HIS A 119 -10.24 17.95 -2.61
C HIS A 119 -11.20 18.45 -3.68
N LEU A 120 -11.44 19.77 -3.72
CA LEU A 120 -12.35 20.38 -4.69
C LEU A 120 -11.92 20.14 -6.14
N ASP A 121 -10.62 20.07 -6.40
CA ASP A 121 -10.11 19.84 -7.75
C ASP A 121 -10.11 18.36 -8.16
N TYR A 122 -9.88 17.43 -7.22
CA TYR A 122 -9.54 16.04 -7.55
C TYR A 122 -10.40 14.96 -6.94
N THR A 123 -11.27 15.26 -5.97
CA THR A 123 -12.21 14.29 -5.40
C THR A 123 -13.66 14.48 -5.85
N MET A 124 -13.88 15.22 -6.95
CA MET A 124 -15.21 15.43 -7.55
C MET A 124 -15.80 14.18 -8.25
N THR A 125 -15.01 13.15 -8.50
CA THR A 125 -15.52 11.97 -9.23
C THR A 125 -15.13 10.67 -8.56
N HIS A 126 -13.99 10.68 -7.88
CA HIS A 126 -13.43 9.54 -7.20
C HIS A 126 -13.01 9.96 -5.80
N LYS A 127 -13.14 9.03 -4.86
CA LYS A 127 -12.78 9.28 -3.46
C LYS A 127 -11.33 8.94 -3.16
N LEU A 128 -10.78 9.59 -2.15
CA LEU A 128 -9.49 9.25 -1.55
C LEU A 128 -9.69 8.73 -0.13
N VAL A 129 -9.36 7.47 0.12
CA VAL A 129 -9.36 6.87 1.46
C VAL A 129 -7.93 6.75 1.95
N ILE A 130 -7.62 7.28 3.13
CA ILE A 130 -6.29 7.29 3.72
C ILE A 130 -6.31 6.45 4.99
N THR A 131 -5.41 5.48 5.07
CA THR A 131 -5.18 4.67 6.27
C THR A 131 -3.76 4.90 6.76
N SER A 132 -3.65 5.61 7.88
CA SER A 132 -2.38 6.01 8.49
C SER A 132 -2.21 5.33 9.86
N SER A 133 -1.69 6.06 10.84
CA SER A 133 -1.47 5.60 12.22
C SER A 133 -2.76 5.29 12.98
N ASN A 134 -3.89 5.93 12.62
CA ASN A 134 -5.18 5.65 13.25
C ASN A 134 -5.79 4.33 12.75
N ASN A 135 -6.53 3.65 13.62
CA ASN A 135 -7.22 2.40 13.32
C ASN A 135 -8.34 2.59 12.29
N THR A 136 -8.99 3.74 12.31
CA THR A 136 -10.11 4.11 11.43
C THR A 136 -9.60 4.89 10.22
N PRO A 137 -9.77 4.38 8.99
CA PRO A 137 -9.44 5.13 7.77
C PRO A 137 -10.28 6.40 7.62
N VAL A 138 -9.72 7.39 6.96
CA VAL A 138 -10.41 8.65 6.62
C VAL A 138 -10.68 8.68 5.13
N GLU A 139 -11.94 8.77 4.75
CA GLU A 139 -12.39 8.99 3.38
C GLU A 139 -12.59 10.48 3.14
N ILE A 140 -12.01 10.97 2.05
CA ILE A 140 -12.24 12.28 1.46
C ILE A 140 -13.12 12.02 0.24
N SER A 141 -14.40 12.29 0.42
CA SER A 141 -15.44 12.00 -0.55
C SER A 141 -15.70 13.20 -1.46
N TYR A 142 -16.81 13.14 -2.20
CA TYR A 142 -17.25 14.21 -3.08
C TYR A 142 -17.38 15.54 -2.33
N GLU A 143 -17.06 16.65 -3.00
CA GLU A 143 -17.11 18.02 -2.43
C GLU A 143 -16.22 18.25 -1.19
N GLY A 144 -15.21 17.40 -0.94
CA GLY A 144 -14.30 17.54 0.19
C GLY A 144 -14.92 17.12 1.53
N VAL A 145 -16.03 16.37 1.50
CA VAL A 145 -16.62 15.79 2.71
C VAL A 145 -15.68 14.74 3.29
N VAL A 146 -15.29 14.94 4.55
CA VAL A 146 -14.43 14.02 5.30
C VAL A 146 -15.28 13.05 6.12
N ILE A 147 -15.11 11.75 5.90
CA ILE A 147 -15.88 10.66 6.51
C ILE A 147 -14.92 9.69 7.21
N HIS A 148 -15.19 9.36 8.47
CA HIS A 148 -14.48 8.28 9.15
C HIS A 148 -15.09 6.93 8.77
N ARG A 149 -14.28 6.03 8.20
CA ARG A 149 -14.72 4.71 7.72
C ARG A 149 -14.62 3.66 8.83
N GLU A 150 -15.49 3.76 9.82
CA GLU A 150 -15.55 2.81 10.95
C GLU A 150 -15.80 1.37 10.51
N ASP A 151 -16.47 1.19 9.37
CA ASP A 151 -16.67 -0.09 8.71
C ASP A 151 -15.37 -0.74 8.20
N MET A 152 -14.32 0.06 8.00
CA MET A 152 -12.99 -0.38 7.56
C MET A 152 -11.94 -0.31 8.68
N SER A 153 -12.37 -0.07 9.93
CA SER A 153 -11.49 -0.03 11.08
C SER A 153 -10.78 -1.37 11.29
N THR A 154 -9.49 -1.31 11.59
CA THR A 154 -8.66 -2.51 11.77
C THR A 154 -7.60 -2.26 12.83
N SER A 155 -7.21 -3.30 13.57
CA SER A 155 -6.09 -3.26 14.52
C SER A 155 -4.79 -3.79 13.92
N HIS A 156 -4.80 -4.28 12.67
CA HIS A 156 -3.58 -4.69 11.98
C HIS A 156 -2.58 -3.53 11.92
N GLU A 157 -1.31 -3.81 12.19
CA GLU A 157 -0.26 -2.80 12.11
C GLU A 157 0.43 -2.76 10.74
N GLU A 158 0.48 -3.90 10.07
CA GLU A 158 1.20 -4.09 8.82
C GLU A 158 0.37 -3.62 7.63
N ALA A 159 0.96 -2.72 6.83
CA ALA A 159 0.32 -2.20 5.64
C ALA A 159 -0.11 -3.33 4.69
N GLY A 160 0.70 -4.38 4.53
CA GLY A 160 0.37 -5.53 3.68
C GLY A 160 -0.98 -6.19 4.02
N CYS A 161 -1.23 -6.46 5.30
CA CYS A 161 -2.51 -7.01 5.77
C CYS A 161 -3.67 -6.04 5.52
N ILE A 162 -3.47 -4.76 5.82
CA ILE A 162 -4.49 -3.73 5.63
C ILE A 162 -4.82 -3.56 4.14
N ILE A 163 -3.81 -3.51 3.26
CA ILE A 163 -3.98 -3.42 1.80
C ILE A 163 -4.85 -4.56 1.29
N VAL A 164 -4.54 -5.80 1.69
CA VAL A 164 -5.31 -6.98 1.28
C VAL A 164 -6.74 -6.91 1.82
N GLN A 165 -6.91 -6.57 3.10
CA GLN A 165 -8.22 -6.39 3.72
C GLN A 165 -9.06 -5.39 2.91
N GLN A 166 -8.53 -4.20 2.62
CA GLN A 166 -9.26 -3.16 1.89
C GLN A 166 -9.54 -3.56 0.44
N ALA A 167 -8.58 -4.16 -0.25
CA ALA A 167 -8.76 -4.64 -1.63
C ALA A 167 -9.87 -5.68 -1.72
N VAL A 168 -9.87 -6.65 -0.80
CA VAL A 168 -10.88 -7.71 -0.73
C VAL A 168 -12.25 -7.16 -0.34
N THR A 169 -12.33 -6.26 0.64
CA THR A 169 -13.58 -5.59 1.03
C THR A 169 -14.20 -4.85 -0.16
N VAL A 170 -13.43 -4.01 -0.86
CA VAL A 170 -13.92 -3.27 -2.03
C VAL A 170 -14.33 -4.22 -3.16
N ALA A 171 -13.53 -5.26 -3.42
CA ALA A 171 -13.84 -6.25 -4.45
C ALA A 171 -15.14 -7.03 -4.15
N THR A 172 -15.43 -7.27 -2.87
CA THR A 172 -16.62 -8.00 -2.41
C THR A 172 -17.86 -7.11 -2.44
N GLU A 173 -17.78 -5.93 -1.82
CA GLU A 173 -18.94 -5.05 -1.62
C GLU A 173 -19.34 -4.31 -2.88
N CYS A 174 -18.36 -3.82 -3.65
CA CYS A 174 -18.63 -3.00 -4.83
C CYS A 174 -18.65 -3.83 -6.13
N GLN A 175 -18.16 -5.08 -6.10
CA GLN A 175 -18.01 -5.94 -7.27
C GLN A 175 -17.28 -5.27 -8.46
N VAL A 176 -16.33 -4.39 -8.15
CA VAL A 176 -15.58 -3.62 -9.15
C VAL A 176 -14.19 -4.18 -9.41
N GLY A 177 -13.59 -3.79 -10.53
CA GLY A 177 -12.18 -4.08 -10.81
C GLY A 177 -11.24 -3.36 -9.84
N VAL A 178 -10.37 -4.11 -9.16
CA VAL A 178 -9.41 -3.61 -8.16
C VAL A 178 -7.98 -3.78 -8.66
N SER A 179 -7.16 -2.75 -8.48
CA SER A 179 -5.72 -2.79 -8.71
C SER A 179 -4.99 -2.54 -7.39
N VAL A 180 -4.14 -3.48 -6.99
CA VAL A 180 -3.30 -3.36 -5.79
C VAL A 180 -1.90 -2.96 -6.23
N ILE A 181 -1.46 -1.76 -5.87
CA ILE A 181 -0.12 -1.26 -6.18
C ILE A 181 0.81 -1.58 -5.01
N ALA A 182 1.52 -2.69 -5.12
CA ALA A 182 2.44 -3.21 -4.12
C ALA A 182 3.53 -4.05 -4.80
N TYR A 183 4.65 -4.29 -4.12
CA TYR A 183 5.75 -5.13 -4.64
C TYR A 183 6.15 -6.26 -3.67
N ASP A 184 5.30 -6.52 -2.67
CA ASP A 184 5.56 -7.46 -1.59
C ASP A 184 4.98 -8.85 -1.92
N THR A 185 5.78 -9.90 -1.69
CA THR A 185 5.34 -11.29 -1.88
C THR A 185 4.27 -11.68 -0.87
N ASP A 186 4.33 -11.18 0.35
CA ASP A 186 3.34 -11.48 1.39
C ASP A 186 1.96 -10.96 0.97
N VAL A 187 1.90 -9.75 0.40
CA VAL A 187 0.68 -9.19 -0.20
C VAL A 187 0.17 -10.08 -1.34
N PHE A 188 1.06 -10.52 -2.24
CA PHE A 188 0.68 -11.39 -3.35
C PHE A 188 0.04 -12.71 -2.87
N ILE A 189 0.69 -13.40 -1.92
CA ILE A 189 0.19 -14.68 -1.38
C ILE A 189 -1.14 -14.48 -0.65
N LEU A 190 -1.29 -13.42 0.14
CA LEU A 190 -2.53 -13.10 0.84
C LEU A 190 -3.67 -12.75 -0.12
N LEU A 191 -3.39 -12.03 -1.21
CA LEU A 191 -4.39 -11.77 -2.26
C LEU A 191 -4.87 -13.07 -2.91
N LEU A 192 -3.97 -14.00 -3.27
CA LEU A 192 -4.36 -15.28 -3.85
C LEU A 192 -5.25 -16.09 -2.90
N HIS A 193 -4.85 -16.19 -1.63
CA HIS A 193 -5.59 -16.93 -0.61
C HIS A 193 -7.01 -16.38 -0.42
N HIS A 194 -7.14 -15.08 -0.14
CA HIS A 194 -8.45 -14.48 0.11
C HIS A 194 -9.31 -14.37 -1.14
N TYR A 195 -8.73 -14.20 -2.32
CA TYR A 195 -9.47 -14.24 -3.58
C TYR A 195 -10.11 -15.62 -3.80
N PHE A 196 -9.36 -16.69 -3.55
CA PHE A 196 -9.84 -18.07 -3.66
C PHE A 196 -10.89 -18.40 -2.58
N GLU A 197 -10.56 -18.15 -1.31
CA GLU A 197 -11.40 -18.50 -0.16
C GLU A 197 -12.78 -17.80 -0.20
N ARG A 198 -12.79 -16.51 -0.58
CA ARG A 198 -14.03 -15.73 -0.72
C ARG A 198 -14.73 -15.89 -2.07
N GLN A 199 -14.20 -16.73 -2.96
CA GLN A 199 -14.75 -16.99 -4.29
C GLN A 199 -15.00 -15.71 -5.10
N LEU A 200 -14.06 -14.77 -5.05
CA LEU A 200 -14.21 -13.49 -5.73
C LEU A 200 -14.31 -13.68 -7.25
N THR A 201 -15.17 -12.89 -7.88
CA THR A 201 -15.38 -12.94 -9.34
C THR A 201 -14.95 -11.66 -10.05
N SER A 202 -14.83 -10.56 -9.31
CA SER A 202 -14.37 -9.26 -9.79
C SER A 202 -12.91 -9.31 -10.22
N HIS A 203 -12.57 -8.50 -11.23
CA HIS A 203 -11.20 -8.47 -11.73
C HIS A 203 -10.26 -7.89 -10.68
N MET A 204 -9.14 -8.57 -10.40
CA MET A 204 -8.15 -8.11 -9.45
C MET A 204 -6.75 -8.28 -10.03
N ILE A 205 -5.98 -7.20 -10.03
CA ILE A 205 -4.58 -7.20 -10.46
C ILE A 205 -3.67 -6.66 -9.38
N MET A 206 -2.43 -7.10 -9.37
CA MET A 206 -1.36 -6.53 -8.58
C MET A 206 -0.34 -5.88 -9.52
N GLU A 207 -0.03 -4.61 -9.28
CA GLU A 207 0.88 -3.80 -10.10
C GLU A 207 2.08 -3.36 -9.26
N SER A 208 3.26 -3.31 -9.88
CA SER A 208 4.42 -2.67 -9.24
C SER A 208 4.17 -1.15 -9.07
N PRO A 209 4.63 -0.54 -7.97
CA PRO A 209 4.66 0.92 -7.84
C PRO A 209 5.52 1.61 -8.90
N ILE A 210 6.45 0.87 -9.53
CA ILE A 210 7.28 1.38 -10.63
C ILE A 210 6.53 1.19 -11.94
N HIS A 211 6.26 2.29 -12.62
CA HIS A 211 5.56 2.29 -13.90
C HIS A 211 6.23 1.39 -14.95
N GLY A 212 5.42 0.64 -15.70
CA GLY A 212 5.88 -0.21 -16.80
C GLY A 212 6.48 -1.57 -16.38
N ARG A 213 6.46 -1.91 -15.09
CA ARG A 213 6.84 -3.26 -14.61
C ARG A 213 5.68 -4.25 -14.66
N THR A 214 5.95 -5.47 -14.23
CA THR A 214 5.02 -6.61 -14.20
C THR A 214 3.69 -6.24 -13.56
N VAL A 215 2.62 -6.64 -14.25
CA VAL A 215 1.24 -6.66 -13.75
C VAL A 215 0.84 -8.12 -13.63
N ILE A 216 0.38 -8.51 -12.46
CA ILE A 216 -0.03 -9.88 -12.15
C ILE A 216 -1.55 -9.92 -12.06
N ASP A 217 -2.18 -10.77 -12.86
CA ASP A 217 -3.61 -11.03 -12.77
C ASP A 217 -3.89 -12.07 -11.68
N ILE A 218 -4.46 -11.63 -10.56
CA ILE A 218 -4.75 -12.47 -9.39
C ILE A 218 -5.81 -13.50 -9.76
N GLN A 219 -6.87 -13.09 -10.48
CA GLN A 219 -7.94 -13.99 -10.89
C GLN A 219 -7.43 -15.10 -11.80
N ALA A 220 -6.62 -14.75 -12.81
CA ALA A 220 -6.02 -15.73 -13.72
C ALA A 220 -5.06 -16.67 -12.98
N THR A 221 -4.27 -16.14 -12.05
CA THR A 221 -3.33 -16.93 -11.24
C THR A 221 -4.07 -17.94 -10.36
N VAL A 222 -5.12 -17.53 -9.64
CA VAL A 222 -5.94 -18.44 -8.84
C VAL A 222 -6.57 -19.53 -9.71
N LYS A 223 -7.10 -19.17 -10.89
CA LYS A 223 -7.67 -20.16 -11.84
C LYS A 223 -6.63 -21.15 -12.36
N GLN A 224 -5.41 -20.69 -12.63
CA GLN A 224 -4.34 -21.56 -13.12
C GLN A 224 -3.78 -22.48 -12.02
N GLN A 225 -3.76 -22.00 -10.78
CA GLN A 225 -3.13 -22.67 -9.63
C GLN A 225 -4.16 -23.24 -8.63
N GLN A 226 -5.38 -23.57 -9.09
CA GLN A 226 -6.47 -24.04 -8.23
C GLN A 226 -6.10 -25.24 -7.35
N SER A 227 -5.20 -26.11 -7.81
CA SER A 227 -4.77 -27.30 -7.06
C SER A 227 -3.86 -26.99 -5.87
N ILE A 228 -3.19 -25.84 -5.85
CA ILE A 228 -2.20 -25.50 -4.82
C ILE A 228 -2.54 -24.22 -4.04
N VAL A 229 -3.43 -23.38 -4.54
CA VAL A 229 -3.74 -22.06 -3.95
C VAL A 229 -4.21 -22.15 -2.50
N ASP A 230 -4.97 -23.18 -2.16
CA ASP A 230 -5.46 -23.43 -0.80
C ASP A 230 -4.32 -23.67 0.20
N GLY A 231 -3.30 -24.44 -0.21
CA GLY A 231 -2.13 -24.73 0.62
C GLY A 231 -1.01 -23.70 0.56
N LEU A 232 -1.09 -22.73 -0.36
CA LEU A 232 0.02 -21.81 -0.65
C LEU A 232 0.33 -20.89 0.54
N LEU A 233 -0.69 -20.39 1.24
CA LEU A 233 -0.50 -19.56 2.43
C LEU A 233 0.22 -20.33 3.54
N SER A 234 -0.22 -21.57 3.81
CA SER A 234 0.43 -22.43 4.79
C SER A 234 1.88 -22.76 4.39
N MET A 235 2.12 -23.07 3.12
CA MET A 235 3.47 -23.33 2.62
C MET A 235 4.38 -22.10 2.77
N HIS A 236 3.88 -20.90 2.44
CA HIS A 236 4.63 -19.66 2.57
C HIS A 236 4.97 -19.37 4.04
N ALA A 237 4.02 -19.57 4.96
CA ALA A 237 4.27 -19.42 6.40
C ALA A 237 5.32 -20.43 6.92
N LEU A 238 5.26 -21.69 6.49
CA LEU A 238 6.18 -22.75 6.93
C LEU A 238 7.59 -22.64 6.32
N SER A 239 7.68 -22.15 5.08
CA SER A 239 8.96 -21.97 4.37
C SER A 239 9.67 -20.64 4.71
N GLY A 240 9.05 -19.81 5.54
CA GLY A 240 9.54 -18.51 5.99
C GLY A 240 8.93 -17.34 5.20
N CYS A 241 8.32 -16.41 5.93
CA CYS A 241 7.98 -15.05 5.51
C CYS A 241 8.71 -14.04 6.41
N ASP A 242 8.62 -12.74 6.13
CA ASP A 242 9.42 -11.68 6.78
C ASP A 242 9.37 -11.68 8.31
N THR A 243 8.35 -12.29 8.92
CA THR A 243 8.15 -12.36 10.38
C THR A 243 8.27 -13.76 10.98
N CYS A 244 8.46 -14.81 10.18
CA CYS A 244 8.58 -16.20 10.66
C CYS A 244 9.95 -16.80 10.34
N ALA A 245 10.63 -17.33 11.36
CA ALA A 245 11.83 -18.13 11.14
C ALA A 245 11.49 -19.35 10.29
N CYS A 246 12.24 -19.59 9.21
CA CYS A 246 12.15 -20.83 8.45
C CYS A 246 12.65 -22.01 9.30
N TYR A 247 12.11 -23.21 9.07
CA TYR A 247 12.69 -24.44 9.64
C TYR A 247 14.15 -24.58 9.20
N PHE A 248 15.03 -24.96 10.14
CA PHE A 248 16.45 -25.12 9.87
C PHE A 248 16.69 -26.05 8.66
N GLY A 249 17.31 -25.53 7.61
CA GLY A 249 17.63 -26.27 6.38
C GLY A 249 16.49 -26.40 5.36
N ILE A 250 15.36 -25.72 5.55
CA ILE A 250 14.23 -25.73 4.62
C ILE A 250 13.96 -24.29 4.16
N GLY A 251 14.18 -24.01 2.88
CA GLY A 251 13.83 -22.74 2.24
C GLY A 251 12.93 -22.97 1.03
N LYS A 252 12.43 -21.88 0.43
CA LYS A 252 11.47 -21.88 -0.70
C LYS A 252 11.90 -22.67 -1.95
N VAL A 253 13.18 -23.05 -2.05
CA VAL A 253 13.75 -23.84 -3.17
C VAL A 253 13.69 -25.35 -2.93
N ARG A 254 13.36 -25.80 -1.70
CA ARG A 254 13.36 -27.22 -1.32
C ARG A 254 11.96 -27.87 -1.28
N TYR A 255 10.90 -27.14 -1.63
CA TYR A 255 9.54 -27.64 -1.81
C TYR A 255 9.11 -27.56 -3.27
#